data_AF-A0AAD5QZ27-F1
#
_entry.id   AF-A0AAD5QZ27-F1
#
_cell.length_a   1.000
_cell.length_b   1.000
_cell.length_c   1.000
_cell.angle_alpha   90.00
_cell.angle_beta   90.00
_cell.angle_gamma   90.00
#
_symmetry.space_group_name_H-M   'P 1'
#
loop_
_entity.id
_entity.type
_entity.pdbx_description
1 polymer ?
#
loop_
_entity_poly.entity_id
_entity_poly.type
_entity_poly.pdbx_seq_one_letter_code
_entity_poly.pdbx_strand_id
1 'polypeptide(L)'
;MPVKAMHDVALEAGDVYCTRHSNLRDVQVVFHLVMDDSLHSADISSRHPCLNGIRNIIRLTIRLGITSIHLPLLLVEHACENMTIAWCMKRAEMVFKCVKGYLMEVCGICGGSAVGGGVTNVPHYNIHLVLPSGLADGVYQQISAMFPTIFHLVPSVSLADTISLAGCHWIVNCSNCSLCSELFINLYGGCTLSLNIS
;
A
#
# COMPACT_ATOMS: atom_id res chain seq x y z
N MET A 1 29.66 -8.70 23.77
CA MET A 1 28.24 -8.30 23.77
C MET A 1 27.42 -9.57 23.68
N PRO A 2 26.63 -9.96 24.70
CA PRO A 2 25.80 -11.16 24.60
C PRO A 2 24.68 -10.88 23.59
N VAL A 3 24.60 -11.71 22.55
CA VAL A 3 23.50 -11.69 21.58
C VAL A 3 22.25 -12.14 22.34
N LYS A 4 21.32 -11.20 22.57
CA LYS A 4 20.02 -11.50 23.16
C LYS A 4 19.34 -12.56 22.30
N ALA A 5 18.99 -13.70 22.88
CA ALA A 5 18.25 -14.76 22.19
C ALA A 5 17.03 -14.14 21.51
N MET A 6 17.05 -14.15 20.18
CA MET A 6 15.92 -13.73 19.36
C MET A 6 14.83 -14.76 19.66
N HIS A 7 13.74 -14.33 20.28
CA HIS A 7 12.56 -15.20 20.34
C HIS A 7 12.18 -15.47 18.89
N ASP A 8 12.09 -16.74 18.52
CA ASP A 8 11.66 -17.19 17.21
C ASP A 8 10.14 -16.93 17.11
N VAL A 9 9.79 -15.66 16.95
CA VAL A 9 8.42 -15.22 16.75
C VAL A 9 8.10 -15.50 15.29
N ALA A 10 7.40 -16.60 15.05
CA ALA A 10 6.84 -16.88 13.73
C ALA A 10 5.89 -15.75 13.35
N LEU A 11 6.14 -15.13 12.19
CA LEU A 11 5.30 -14.05 11.68
C LEU A 11 4.02 -14.63 11.07
N GLU A 12 2.88 -14.00 11.33
CA GLU A 12 1.58 -14.38 10.78
C GLU A 12 1.17 -13.48 9.61
N ALA A 13 0.26 -13.96 8.77
CA ALA A 13 -0.27 -13.16 7.67
C ALA A 13 -0.92 -11.87 8.20
N GLY A 14 -0.57 -10.73 7.61
CA GLY A 14 -1.01 -9.41 8.06
C GLY A 14 -0.04 -8.72 9.03
N ASP A 15 0.97 -9.42 9.56
CA ASP A 15 2.03 -8.79 10.34
C ASP A 15 2.87 -7.84 9.48
N VAL A 16 3.33 -6.77 10.12
CA VAL A 16 4.11 -5.73 9.46
C VAL A 16 5.37 -5.45 10.27
N TYR A 17 6.52 -5.46 9.59
CA TYR A 17 7.77 -4.94 10.12
C TYR A 17 8.38 -3.93 9.15
N CYS A 18 9.33 -3.14 9.61
CA CYS A 18 9.99 -2.16 8.76
C CYS A 18 11.50 -2.24 8.90
N THR A 19 12.19 -1.94 7.80
CA THR A 19 13.64 -1.83 7.73
C THR A 19 14.02 -0.46 7.22
N ARG A 20 15.15 0.05 7.69
CA ARG A 20 15.70 1.32 7.23
C ARG A 20 16.63 1.07 6.06
N HIS A 21 16.44 1.82 4.98
CA HIS A 21 17.27 1.75 3.79
C HIS A 21 17.87 3.13 3.53
N SER A 22 19.16 3.31 3.76
CA SER A 22 19.85 4.59 3.49
C SER A 22 20.53 4.64 2.11
N ASN A 23 20.67 3.49 1.45
CA ASN A 23 21.37 3.35 0.17
C ASN A 23 20.42 3.30 -1.04
N LEU A 24 19.10 3.31 -0.81
CA LEU A 24 18.12 3.41 -1.89
C LEU A 24 17.83 4.90 -2.14
N ARG A 25 17.87 5.31 -3.40
CA ARG A 25 17.52 6.67 -3.81
C ARG A 25 16.03 6.88 -3.51
N ASP A 26 15.70 7.96 -2.81
CA ASP A 26 14.32 8.40 -2.51
C ASP A 26 13.46 7.42 -1.66
N VAL A 27 14.07 6.38 -1.07
CA VAL A 27 13.41 5.44 -0.16
C VAL A 27 14.17 5.37 1.16
N GLN A 28 13.53 5.78 2.25
CA GLN A 28 14.16 5.81 3.59
C GLN A 28 13.80 4.60 4.45
N VAL A 29 12.58 4.09 4.28
CA VAL A 29 11.98 3.01 5.07
C VAL A 29 11.21 2.10 4.14
N VAL A 30 11.36 0.79 4.32
CA VAL A 30 10.56 -0.23 3.62
C VAL A 30 9.69 -0.92 4.65
N PHE A 31 8.39 -1.01 4.36
CA PHE A 31 7.45 -1.81 5.13
C PHE A 31 7.32 -3.18 4.48
N HIS A 32 7.52 -4.21 5.27
CA HIS A 32 7.36 -5.60 4.90
C HIS A 32 6.04 -6.08 5.44
N LEU A 33 5.17 -6.48 4.54
CA LEU A 33 3.87 -7.07 4.86
C LEU A 33 3.97 -8.57 4.68
N VAL A 34 3.65 -9.32 5.73
CA VAL A 34 3.65 -10.78 5.71
C VAL A 34 2.33 -11.25 5.09
N MET A 35 2.46 -12.13 4.11
CA MET A 35 1.39 -12.53 3.20
C MET A 35 1.37 -14.05 3.08
N ASP A 36 0.21 -14.60 2.78
CA ASP A 36 0.00 -16.02 2.50
C ASP A 36 -0.49 -16.21 1.05
N ASP A 37 -0.51 -17.47 0.60
CA ASP A 37 -0.93 -17.84 -0.75
C ASP A 37 -2.43 -17.56 -1.03
N SER A 38 -3.20 -17.19 0.00
CA SER A 38 -4.61 -16.84 -0.11
C SER A 38 -4.84 -15.62 -1.03
N LEU A 39 -3.81 -14.79 -1.23
CA LEU A 39 -3.83 -13.67 -2.17
C LEU A 39 -3.87 -14.08 -3.63
N HIS A 40 -3.55 -15.32 -3.99
CA HIS A 40 -3.75 -15.79 -5.36
C HIS A 40 -5.21 -16.10 -5.66
N SER A 41 -6.06 -16.18 -4.64
CA SER A 41 -7.50 -16.27 -4.84
C SER A 41 -8.05 -15.01 -5.51
N ALA A 42 -9.09 -15.18 -6.33
CA ALA A 42 -9.73 -14.05 -7.03
C ALA A 42 -10.42 -13.06 -6.07
N ASP A 43 -10.75 -13.50 -4.86
CA ASP A 43 -11.70 -12.83 -4.00
C ASP A 43 -11.05 -12.45 -2.66
N ILE A 44 -10.55 -11.22 -2.59
CA ILE A 44 -10.14 -10.61 -1.31
C ILE A 44 -11.33 -9.88 -0.68
N SER A 45 -11.53 -10.07 0.62
CA SER A 45 -12.54 -9.34 1.40
C SER A 45 -11.88 -8.26 2.26
N SER A 46 -12.65 -7.28 2.76
CA SER A 46 -12.14 -6.24 3.66
C SER A 46 -11.57 -6.77 4.99
N ARG A 47 -11.82 -8.03 5.33
CA ARG A 47 -11.27 -8.71 6.53
C ARG A 47 -9.95 -9.44 6.27
N HIS A 48 -9.45 -9.40 5.03
CA HIS A 48 -8.23 -10.08 4.66
C HIS A 48 -7.03 -9.53 5.47
N PRO A 49 -6.17 -10.40 6.05
CA PRO A 49 -5.07 -9.95 6.89
C PRO A 49 -4.13 -8.95 6.23
N CYS A 50 -3.81 -9.14 4.94
CA CYS A 50 -3.12 -8.14 4.12
C CYS A 50 -3.68 -6.71 4.24
N LEU A 51 -5.01 -6.53 4.10
CA LEU A 51 -5.63 -5.20 4.15
C LEU A 51 -5.53 -4.60 5.55
N ASN A 52 -5.63 -5.43 6.60
CA ASN A 52 -5.35 -5.00 7.97
C ASN A 52 -3.89 -4.58 8.14
N GLY A 53 -2.95 -5.27 7.50
CA GLY A 53 -1.54 -4.88 7.47
C GLY A 53 -1.33 -3.52 6.78
N ILE A 54 -1.99 -3.27 5.65
CA ILE A 54 -1.97 -1.95 4.98
C ILE A 54 -2.51 -0.85 5.89
N ARG A 55 -3.62 -1.11 6.60
CA ARG A 55 -4.14 -0.19 7.62
C ARG A 55 -3.08 0.13 8.68
N ASN A 56 -2.38 -0.89 9.17
CA ASN A 56 -1.32 -0.73 10.16
C ASN A 56 -0.13 0.08 9.62
N ILE A 57 0.26 -0.13 8.35
CA ILE A 57 1.28 0.66 7.66
C ILE A 57 0.87 2.13 7.62
N ILE A 58 -0.33 2.44 7.11
CA ILE A 58 -0.85 3.82 7.03
C ILE A 58 -0.88 4.47 8.41
N ARG A 59 -1.35 3.77 9.45
CA ARG A 59 -1.33 4.30 10.82
C ARG A 59 0.07 4.54 11.35
N LEU A 60 1.03 3.69 11.00
CA LEU A 60 2.41 3.82 11.44
C LEU A 60 3.12 4.97 10.73
N THR A 61 2.86 5.19 9.43
CA THR A 61 3.50 6.27 8.66
C THR A 61 3.14 7.63 9.23
N ILE A 62 1.87 7.83 9.58
CA ILE A 62 1.39 9.04 10.27
C ILE A 62 2.08 9.23 11.62
N ARG A 63 2.21 8.16 12.44
CA ARG A 63 2.91 8.25 13.73
C ARG A 63 4.41 8.56 13.59
N LEU A 64 5.03 8.11 12.50
CA LEU A 64 6.46 8.32 12.23
C LEU A 64 6.74 9.61 11.44
N GLY A 65 5.71 10.38 11.08
CA GLY A 65 5.86 11.59 10.27
C GLY A 65 6.28 11.32 8.82
N ILE A 66 6.02 10.12 8.30
CA ILE A 66 6.26 9.75 6.90
C ILE A 66 5.10 10.30 6.06
N THR A 67 5.41 11.27 5.20
CA THR A 67 4.43 12.01 4.40
C THR A 67 4.21 11.44 3.00
N SER A 68 5.06 10.55 2.51
CA SER A 68 4.89 9.88 1.21
C SER A 68 5.09 8.39 1.38
N ILE A 69 4.13 7.60 0.91
CA ILE A 69 4.23 6.15 0.81
C ILE A 69 3.78 5.69 -0.55
N HIS A 70 4.42 4.65 -1.05
CA HIS A 70 3.93 3.91 -2.18
C HIS A 70 3.13 2.71 -1.63
N LEU A 71 2.22 2.11 -2.39
CA LEU A 71 1.53 0.86 -2.05
C LEU A 71 1.23 0.07 -3.34
N PRO A 72 1.48 -1.25 -3.41
CA PRO A 72 1.18 -2.04 -4.60
C PRO A 72 -0.33 -2.29 -4.69
N LEU A 73 -1.00 -1.72 -5.69
CA LEU A 73 -2.46 -1.70 -5.76
C LEU A 73 -3.09 -3.11 -5.88
N LEU A 74 -2.45 -4.00 -6.63
CA LEU A 74 -2.95 -5.35 -6.89
C LEU A 74 -2.44 -6.38 -5.89
N LEU A 75 -1.58 -5.97 -4.93
CA LEU A 75 -1.01 -6.85 -3.89
C LEU A 75 -0.34 -8.10 -4.49
N VAL A 76 0.26 -7.93 -5.66
CA VAL A 76 1.03 -8.94 -6.38
C VAL A 76 2.37 -8.36 -6.78
N GLU A 77 3.34 -9.24 -6.93
CA GLU A 77 4.70 -8.92 -7.33
C GLU A 77 4.83 -8.69 -8.85
N HIS A 78 4.27 -9.60 -9.65
CA HIS A 78 4.34 -9.57 -11.10
C HIS A 78 2.97 -9.77 -11.72
N ALA A 79 2.77 -9.16 -12.90
CA ALA A 79 1.64 -9.50 -13.74
C ALA A 79 1.77 -10.96 -14.18
N CYS A 80 0.73 -11.76 -13.96
CA CYS A 80 0.66 -13.16 -14.36
C CYS A 80 -0.54 -13.41 -15.29
N GLU A 81 -0.46 -14.47 -16.09
CA GLU A 81 -1.44 -14.77 -17.15
C GLU A 81 -2.89 -14.96 -16.63
N ASN A 82 -3.05 -15.31 -15.35
CA ASN A 82 -4.34 -15.46 -14.70
C ASN A 82 -4.97 -14.12 -14.25
N MET A 83 -4.27 -12.99 -14.38
CA MET A 83 -4.79 -11.66 -14.04
C MET A 83 -5.66 -11.08 -15.15
N THR A 84 -6.89 -11.57 -15.23
CA THR A 84 -7.91 -11.00 -16.12
C THR A 84 -8.23 -9.55 -15.76
N ILE A 85 -8.79 -8.80 -16.70
CA ILE A 85 -9.27 -7.42 -16.46
C ILE A 85 -10.25 -7.40 -15.26
N ALA A 86 -11.19 -8.35 -15.22
CA ALA A 86 -12.18 -8.43 -14.14
C ALA A 86 -11.54 -8.65 -12.76
N TRP A 87 -10.49 -9.49 -12.70
CA TRP A 87 -9.73 -9.73 -11.48
C TRP A 87 -9.04 -8.45 -11.00
N CYS A 88 -8.37 -7.73 -11.91
CA CYS A 88 -7.67 -6.48 -11.60
C CYS A 88 -8.65 -5.42 -11.08
N MET A 89 -9.80 -5.29 -11.75
CA MET A 89 -10.83 -4.32 -11.38
C MET A 89 -11.43 -4.60 -10.01
N LYS A 90 -11.85 -5.85 -9.75
CA LYS A 90 -12.43 -6.25 -8.46
C LYS A 90 -11.45 -6.02 -7.31
N ARG A 91 -10.17 -6.35 -7.52
CA ARG A 91 -9.14 -6.18 -6.49
C ARG A 91 -8.79 -4.72 -6.26
N ALA A 92 -8.58 -3.94 -7.32
CA ALA A 92 -8.31 -2.50 -7.21
C ALA A 92 -9.46 -1.80 -6.47
N GLU A 93 -10.72 -2.12 -6.80
CA GLU A 93 -11.89 -1.58 -6.12
C GLU A 93 -11.88 -1.87 -4.61
N MET A 94 -11.59 -3.11 -4.22
CA MET A 94 -11.52 -3.51 -2.81
C MET A 94 -10.42 -2.75 -2.06
N VAL A 95 -9.23 -2.66 -2.65
CA VAL A 95 -8.08 -1.94 -2.06
C VAL A 95 -8.39 -0.45 -1.95
N PHE A 96 -8.94 0.18 -3.00
CA PHE A 96 -9.35 1.58 -2.95
C PHE A 96 -10.37 1.84 -1.84
N LYS A 97 -11.41 1.01 -1.71
CA LYS A 97 -12.41 1.15 -0.65
C LYS A 97 -11.80 1.03 0.75
N CYS A 98 -10.90 0.08 0.95
CA CYS A 98 -10.25 -0.12 2.25
C CYS A 98 -9.29 1.04 2.58
N VAL A 99 -8.42 1.42 1.65
CA VAL A 99 -7.50 2.56 1.81
C VAL A 99 -8.28 3.85 2.09
N LYS A 100 -9.37 4.11 1.35
CA LYS A 100 -10.27 5.23 1.63
C LYS A 100 -10.76 5.22 3.08
N GLY A 101 -11.27 4.08 3.56
CA GLY A 101 -11.75 3.94 4.93
C GLY A 101 -10.66 4.19 5.96
N TYR A 102 -9.45 3.67 5.74
CA TYR A 102 -8.30 3.87 6.64
C TYR A 102 -7.83 5.31 6.66
N LEU A 103 -7.83 5.98 5.52
CA LEU A 103 -7.50 7.41 5.43
C LEU A 103 -8.50 8.27 6.18
N MET A 104 -9.81 8.01 6.01
CA MET A 104 -10.85 8.72 6.76
C MET A 104 -10.73 8.49 8.27
N GLU A 105 -10.38 7.26 8.69
CA GLU A 105 -10.12 6.96 10.10
C GLU A 105 -8.97 7.84 10.64
N VAL A 106 -7.83 7.90 9.95
CA VAL A 106 -6.69 8.67 10.45
C VAL A 106 -6.91 10.18 10.35
N CYS A 107 -7.55 10.67 9.28
CA CYS A 107 -7.93 12.08 9.18
C CYS A 107 -8.91 12.48 10.29
N GLY A 108 -9.85 11.61 10.65
CA GLY A 108 -10.75 11.85 11.79
C GLY A 108 -10.03 11.86 13.15
N ILE A 109 -8.98 11.06 13.30
CA ILE A 109 -8.16 11.01 14.53
C ILE A 109 -7.23 12.22 14.64
N CYS A 110 -6.61 12.65 13.53
CA CYS A 110 -5.64 13.76 13.50
C CYS A 110 -6.32 15.14 13.34
N GLY A 111 -7.49 15.20 12.73
CA GLY A 111 -8.23 16.45 12.43
C GLY A 111 -9.13 16.94 13.56
N GLY A 112 -9.24 16.19 14.66
CA GLY A 112 -10.15 16.52 15.75
C GLY A 112 -11.62 16.37 15.34
N SER A 113 -12.41 15.78 16.22
CA SER A 113 -13.86 15.96 16.18
C SER A 113 -14.15 17.46 16.12
N ALA A 114 -15.11 17.91 15.31
CA ALA A 114 -15.54 19.32 15.24
C ALA A 114 -16.11 19.88 16.56
N VAL A 115 -15.91 19.19 17.68
CA VAL A 115 -16.29 19.54 19.03
C VAL A 115 -15.03 19.57 19.89
N GLY A 116 -14.33 20.72 19.85
CA GLY A 116 -13.28 21.05 20.83
C GLY A 116 -11.86 21.15 20.26
N GLY A 117 -11.54 22.34 19.76
CA GLY A 117 -10.22 22.96 19.91
C GLY A 117 -8.96 22.19 19.51
N GLY A 118 -8.53 22.40 18.26
CA GLY A 118 -7.14 22.77 17.98
C GLY A 118 -6.14 21.67 17.58
N VAL A 119 -6.09 21.34 16.28
CA VAL A 119 -4.86 21.33 15.47
C VAL A 119 -5.26 21.77 14.04
N THR A 120 -4.72 22.89 13.55
CA THR A 120 -5.03 23.46 12.22
C THR A 120 -4.14 22.92 11.11
N ASN A 121 -3.24 21.97 11.41
CA ASN A 121 -2.34 21.35 10.44
C ASN A 121 -2.80 19.92 10.18
N VAL A 122 -3.69 19.74 9.21
CA VAL A 122 -3.82 18.45 8.53
C VAL A 122 -2.48 18.23 7.81
N PRO A 123 -1.67 17.24 8.21
CA PRO A 123 -0.38 17.04 7.58
C PRO A 123 -0.60 16.57 6.14
N HIS A 124 0.19 17.09 5.20
CA HIS A 124 0.13 16.64 3.83
C HIS A 124 0.63 15.20 3.71
N TYR A 125 -0.23 14.29 3.26
CA TYR A 125 0.11 12.88 3.02
C TYR A 125 -0.14 12.49 1.58
N ASN A 126 0.87 11.89 0.95
CA ASN A 126 0.83 11.42 -0.43
C ASN A 126 0.89 9.90 -0.43
N ILE A 127 -0.19 9.25 -0.88
CA ILE A 127 -0.24 7.80 -1.09
C ILE A 127 -0.19 7.52 -2.59
N HIS A 128 0.85 6.85 -3.02
CA HIS A 128 1.08 6.45 -4.41
C HIS A 128 0.68 4.98 -4.58
N LEU A 129 -0.42 4.72 -5.27
CA LEU A 129 -0.89 3.37 -5.59
C LEU A 129 -0.28 2.93 -6.91
N VAL A 130 0.61 1.94 -6.84
CA VAL A 130 1.46 1.51 -7.96
C VAL A 130 0.88 0.23 -8.57
N LEU A 131 0.76 0.20 -9.89
CA LEU A 131 0.39 -1.01 -10.63
C LEU A 131 1.64 -1.74 -11.16
N PRO A 132 1.62 -3.09 -11.23
CA PRO A 132 2.69 -3.83 -11.87
C PRO A 132 2.79 -3.52 -13.36
N SER A 133 4.01 -3.58 -13.90
CA SER A 133 4.25 -3.52 -15.34
C SER A 133 3.73 -4.78 -16.04
N GLY A 134 3.41 -4.68 -17.33
CA GLY A 134 2.98 -5.84 -18.13
C GLY A 134 1.51 -6.24 -17.96
N LEU A 135 0.68 -5.34 -17.41
CA LEU A 135 -0.78 -5.52 -17.43
C LEU A 135 -1.34 -5.40 -18.85
N ALA A 136 -2.45 -6.09 -19.11
CA ALA A 136 -3.15 -6.02 -20.38
C ALA A 136 -3.62 -4.58 -20.71
N ASP A 137 -3.66 -4.28 -22.01
CA ASP A 137 -4.07 -2.97 -22.50
C ASP A 137 -5.47 -2.59 -21.99
N GLY A 138 -5.60 -1.33 -21.54
CA GLY A 138 -6.86 -0.79 -21.02
C GLY A 138 -7.16 -1.11 -19.55
N VAL A 139 -6.46 -2.05 -18.89
CA VAL A 139 -6.64 -2.29 -17.44
C VAL A 139 -6.35 -1.04 -16.64
N TYR A 140 -5.24 -0.37 -16.95
CA TYR A 140 -4.87 0.89 -16.29
C TYR A 140 -5.95 1.95 -16.46
N GLN A 141 -6.45 2.15 -17.67
CA GLN A 141 -7.48 3.17 -17.95
C GLN A 141 -8.77 2.90 -17.18
N GLN A 142 -9.18 1.64 -17.08
CA GLN A 142 -10.36 1.26 -16.31
C GLN A 142 -10.16 1.48 -14.80
N ILE A 143 -8.98 1.16 -14.26
CA ILE A 143 -8.65 1.40 -12.85
C ILE A 143 -8.58 2.91 -12.56
N SER A 144 -7.94 3.70 -13.44
CA SER A 144 -7.86 5.17 -13.36
C SER A 144 -9.25 5.80 -13.35
N ALA A 145 -10.16 5.32 -14.21
CA ALA A 145 -11.53 5.83 -14.28
C ALA A 145 -12.35 5.54 -13.01
N MET A 146 -12.05 4.46 -12.29
CA MET A 146 -12.69 4.11 -11.02
C MET A 146 -12.18 4.95 -9.85
N PHE A 147 -10.95 5.44 -9.94
CA PHE A 147 -10.30 6.18 -8.87
C PHE A 147 -11.08 7.42 -8.40
N PRO A 148 -11.48 8.36 -9.27
CA PRO A 148 -12.28 9.51 -8.83
C PRO A 148 -13.65 9.10 -8.31
N THR A 149 -14.29 8.06 -8.87
CA THR A 149 -15.62 7.62 -8.42
C THR A 149 -15.61 7.04 -7.01
N ILE A 150 -14.48 6.53 -6.51
CA ILE A 150 -14.37 6.06 -5.13
C ILE A 150 -13.99 7.20 -4.18
N PHE A 151 -13.06 8.08 -4.58
CA PHE A 151 -12.48 9.08 -3.68
C PHE A 151 -13.15 10.45 -3.72
N HIS A 152 -14.08 10.74 -4.64
CA HIS A 152 -14.76 12.04 -4.78
C HIS A 152 -15.44 12.58 -3.51
N LEU A 153 -15.85 11.72 -2.58
CA LEU A 153 -16.51 12.12 -1.33
C LEU A 153 -15.56 12.30 -0.16
N VAL A 154 -14.24 12.16 -0.35
CA VAL A 154 -13.27 12.42 0.71
C VAL A 154 -12.90 13.91 0.64
N PRO A 155 -13.46 14.77 1.51
CA PRO A 155 -12.97 16.14 1.63
C PRO A 155 -11.48 16.06 1.96
N SER A 156 -10.67 16.99 1.43
CA SER A 156 -9.21 17.02 1.57
C SER A 156 -8.38 16.10 0.66
N VAL A 157 -8.98 15.33 -0.26
CA VAL A 157 -8.21 14.55 -1.24
C VAL A 157 -8.09 15.28 -2.57
N SER A 158 -6.86 15.51 -3.03
CA SER A 158 -6.56 15.84 -4.43
C SER A 158 -5.98 14.61 -5.14
N LEU A 159 -6.48 14.36 -6.35
CA LEU A 159 -6.16 13.20 -7.16
C LEU A 159 -5.17 13.65 -8.24
N ALA A 160 -4.07 12.90 -8.39
CA ALA A 160 -3.12 13.11 -9.47
C ALA A 160 -2.78 11.76 -10.13
N ASP A 161 -3.10 11.64 -11.41
CA ASP A 161 -2.70 10.51 -12.23
C ASP A 161 -1.33 10.84 -12.82
N THR A 162 -0.31 10.02 -12.54
CA THR A 162 1.04 10.26 -13.06
C THR A 162 1.63 8.97 -13.57
N ILE A 163 2.09 9.00 -14.83
CA ILE A 163 2.94 7.94 -15.36
C ILE A 163 4.32 8.18 -14.76
N SER A 164 4.61 7.50 -13.65
CA SER A 164 5.90 7.59 -12.99
C SER A 164 6.82 6.50 -13.51
N LEU A 165 8.00 6.90 -14.00
CA LEU A 165 9.10 5.96 -14.23
C LEU A 165 9.85 5.64 -12.93
N ALA A 166 9.39 6.13 -11.77
CA ALA A 166 10.07 5.94 -10.50
C ALA A 166 10.04 4.46 -10.10
N GLY A 167 11.24 3.88 -10.00
CA GLY A 167 11.42 2.55 -9.43
C GLY A 167 10.93 2.52 -8.00
N CYS A 168 9.82 1.83 -7.75
CA CYS A 168 9.35 1.58 -6.39
C CYS A 168 9.88 0.22 -5.95
N HIS A 169 10.54 0.17 -4.79
CA HIS A 169 11.07 -1.08 -4.24
C HIS A 169 10.10 -1.65 -3.21
N TRP A 170 9.63 -2.88 -3.45
CA TRP A 170 8.83 -3.65 -2.51
C TRP A 170 9.58 -4.92 -2.11
N ILE A 171 9.41 -5.34 -0.85
CA ILE A 171 9.89 -6.65 -0.41
C ILE A 171 8.65 -7.44 0.03
N VAL A 172 8.32 -8.47 -0.75
CA VAL A 172 7.31 -9.47 -0.38
C VAL A 172 8.05 -10.67 0.17
N ASN A 173 7.73 -11.07 1.40
CA ASN A 173 8.30 -12.25 2.01
C ASN A 173 7.39 -13.45 1.72
N CYS A 174 7.89 -14.43 0.96
CA CYS A 174 7.19 -15.68 0.66
C CYS A 174 7.42 -16.67 1.81
N SER A 175 6.34 -17.05 2.49
CA SER A 175 6.34 -17.86 3.71
C SER A 175 6.76 -19.32 3.52
N ASN A 176 7.04 -19.77 2.29
CA ASN A 176 7.33 -21.18 1.97
C ASN A 176 8.76 -21.48 1.47
N CYS A 177 9.68 -20.52 1.53
CA CYS A 177 11.07 -20.76 1.13
C CYS A 177 12.04 -20.41 2.25
N SER A 178 12.62 -21.44 2.89
CA SER A 178 13.77 -21.35 3.79
C SER A 178 15.07 -20.86 3.11
N LEU A 179 14.98 -20.45 1.83
CA LEU A 179 16.06 -19.98 0.97
C LEU A 179 15.73 -18.70 0.19
N CYS A 180 14.54 -18.10 0.35
CA CYS A 180 14.22 -16.82 -0.32
C CYS A 180 14.77 -15.65 0.49
N SER A 181 16.07 -15.44 0.39
CA SER A 181 16.72 -14.16 0.69
C SER A 181 16.07 -13.04 -0.13
N GLU A 182 15.43 -12.10 0.55
CA GLU A 182 15.11 -10.73 0.10
C GLU A 182 14.85 -10.57 -1.41
N LEU A 183 13.62 -10.78 -1.86
CA LEU A 183 13.24 -10.48 -3.23
C LEU A 183 12.89 -9.00 -3.36
N PHE A 184 13.78 -8.27 -4.02
CA PHE A 184 13.69 -6.86 -4.34
C PHE A 184 12.78 -6.66 -5.55
N ILE A 185 11.49 -6.38 -5.31
CA ILE A 185 10.54 -6.09 -6.38
C ILE A 185 10.77 -4.66 -6.84
N ASN A 186 11.55 -4.54 -7.90
CA ASN A 186 11.68 -3.29 -8.62
C ASN A 186 10.45 -3.10 -9.52
N LEU A 187 9.51 -2.25 -9.12
CA LEU A 187 8.47 -1.74 -10.02
C LEU A 187 9.09 -0.62 -10.86
N TYR A 188 9.93 -0.98 -11.84
CA TYR A 188 10.38 -0.03 -12.87
C TYR A 188 9.27 0.13 -13.92
N GLY A 189 8.80 1.36 -14.13
CA GLY A 189 7.89 1.70 -15.24
C GLY A 189 6.41 1.35 -15.03
N GLY A 190 5.94 1.27 -13.78
CA GLY A 190 4.52 1.08 -13.44
C GLY A 190 3.73 2.40 -13.46
N CYS A 191 2.44 2.35 -13.82
CA CYS A 191 1.58 3.52 -13.67
C CYS A 191 1.23 3.75 -12.19
N THR A 192 1.13 5.02 -11.78
CA THR A 192 0.90 5.39 -10.37
C THR A 192 -0.29 6.33 -10.23
N LEU A 193 -1.18 6.02 -9.30
CA LEU A 193 -2.29 6.88 -8.89
C LEU A 193 -1.94 7.52 -7.55
N SER A 194 -1.88 8.85 -7.49
CA SER A 194 -1.48 9.58 -6.29
C SER A 194 -2.69 10.21 -5.61
N LEU A 195 -2.83 9.92 -4.31
CA LEU A 195 -3.74 10.58 -3.39
C LEU A 195 -2.95 11.56 -2.54
N ASN A 196 -3.18 12.86 -2.70
CA ASN A 196 -2.65 13.84 -1.76
C ASN A 196 -3.77 14.28 -0.81
N ILE A 197 -3.51 14.17 0.49
CA ILE A 197 -4.43 14.52 1.56
C ILE A 197 -3.92 15.82 2.18
N SER A 198 -4.77 16.84 2.27
CA SER A 198 -4.43 18.20 2.71
C SER A 198 -5.43 18.82 3.67
#